data_AF-A0A0G1RN71-F1
#
_entry.id   AF-A0A0G1RN71-F1
#
_cell.length_a   1.000
_cell.length_b   1.000
_cell.length_c   1.000
_cell.angle_alpha   90.00
_cell.angle_beta   90.00
_cell.angle_gamma   90.00
#
_symmetry.space_group_name_H-M   'P 1'
#
loop_
_entity.id
_entity.type
_entity.pdbx_description
1 polymer ?
#
loop_
_entity_poly.entity_id
_entity_poly.type
_entity_poly.pdbx_seq_one_letter_code
_entity_poly.pdbx_strand_id
1 'polypeptide(L)'
;MPALIGHAVFGRKLIDKYFQGIDEARFYVGTTFPDIRNLGVIPRDQTHTTGIKLVSLQVCENAFDLGFKAHSLVDETHFRFMQQNGIYNFGSELRFAIQALKVYEDRLLYQKLNNWIQIAEYFTEIFDEEKVFQIDLYDIRRWHNYIKRYFFEGPSDNTARNFNAETGFPSSRAEELLKTLEILKSDKKYEDTIFKFYDRFDELVLG
;
A
#
# COMPACT_ATOMS: atom_id res chain seq x y z
N MET A 1 -3.18 -6.57 6.64
CA MET A 1 -1.92 -6.05 6.11
C MET A 1 -2.25 -5.08 4.99
N PRO A 2 -1.68 -3.87 5.02
CA PRO A 2 -1.68 -2.94 3.89
C PRO A 2 -0.81 -3.49 2.73
N ALA A 3 -1.03 -3.01 1.51
CA ALA A 3 -0.22 -3.35 0.33
C ALA A 3 0.80 -2.23 0.05
N LEU A 4 1.71 -1.99 1.00
CA LEU A 4 2.55 -0.79 1.03
C LEU A 4 3.52 -0.74 -0.15
N ILE A 5 4.08 -1.89 -0.54
CA ILE A 5 4.96 -1.95 -1.72
C ILE A 5 4.16 -1.67 -2.98
N GLY A 6 2.98 -2.26 -3.11
CA GLY A 6 2.06 -1.97 -4.21
C GLY A 6 1.80 -0.47 -4.35
N HIS A 7 1.36 0.20 -3.28
CA HIS A 7 1.10 1.64 -3.31
C HIS A 7 2.34 2.46 -3.68
N ALA A 8 3.53 2.12 -3.15
CA ALA A 8 4.76 2.83 -3.51
C ALA A 8 5.15 2.62 -4.99
N VAL A 9 5.05 1.39 -5.50
CA VAL A 9 5.36 1.05 -6.90
C VAL A 9 4.42 1.75 -7.87
N PHE A 10 3.11 1.69 -7.62
CA PHE A 10 2.13 2.35 -8.47
C PHE A 10 2.16 3.88 -8.33
N GLY A 11 2.43 4.38 -7.12
CA GLY A 11 2.75 5.79 -6.89
C GLY A 11 3.94 6.24 -7.74
N ARG A 12 5.02 5.44 -7.80
CA ARG A 12 6.19 5.74 -8.64
C ARG A 12 5.81 5.87 -10.12
N LYS A 13 4.98 4.95 -10.64
CA LYS A 13 4.48 5.02 -12.02
C LYS A 13 3.70 6.30 -12.31
N LEU A 14 2.87 6.75 -11.35
CA LEU A 14 2.12 8.00 -11.49
C LEU A 14 3.06 9.20 -11.59
N ILE A 15 4.05 9.30 -10.69
CA ILE A 15 4.94 10.45 -10.66
C ILE A 15 5.82 10.49 -11.90
N ASP A 16 6.46 9.38 -12.27
CA ASP A 16 7.35 9.33 -13.44
C ASP A 16 6.65 9.73 -14.74
N LYS A 17 5.35 9.42 -14.86
CA LYS A 17 4.57 9.67 -16.07
C LYS A 17 3.86 11.01 -16.11
N TYR A 18 3.34 11.47 -14.97
CA TYR A 18 2.37 12.58 -14.95
C TYR A 18 2.81 13.77 -14.08
N PHE A 19 3.81 13.64 -13.20
CA PHE A 19 4.17 14.68 -12.24
C PHE A 19 5.70 14.89 -12.18
N GLN A 20 6.17 16.07 -12.53
CA GLN A 20 7.60 16.41 -12.50
C GLN A 20 7.93 17.34 -11.33
N GLY A 21 9.13 17.17 -10.77
CA GLY A 21 9.69 18.10 -9.77
C GLY A 21 8.97 18.10 -8.42
N ILE A 22 8.23 17.03 -8.10
CA ILE A 22 7.55 16.91 -6.81
C ILE A 22 8.54 16.55 -5.69
N ASP A 23 8.18 16.90 -4.45
CA ASP A 23 8.85 16.40 -3.26
C ASP A 23 8.49 14.92 -3.04
N GLU A 24 9.39 14.02 -3.46
CA GLU A 24 9.16 12.58 -3.35
C GLU A 24 8.95 12.13 -1.89
N ALA A 25 9.65 12.72 -0.91
CA ALA A 25 9.54 12.30 0.48
C ALA A 25 8.11 12.52 0.99
N ARG A 26 7.58 13.74 0.80
CA ARG A 26 6.19 14.06 1.12
C ARG A 26 5.21 13.19 0.34
N PHE A 27 5.47 12.93 -0.94
CA PHE A 27 4.61 12.09 -1.76
C PHE A 27 4.51 10.65 -1.24
N TYR A 28 5.63 9.99 -0.92
CA TYR A 28 5.59 8.62 -0.41
C TYR A 28 4.98 8.52 1.00
N VAL A 29 5.24 9.50 1.86
CA VAL A 29 4.57 9.58 3.16
C VAL A 29 3.06 9.74 2.95
N GLY A 30 2.62 10.67 2.11
CA GLY A 30 1.21 10.82 1.75
C GLY A 30 0.60 9.55 1.13
N THR A 31 1.33 8.85 0.27
CA THR A 31 0.88 7.62 -0.42
C THR A 31 0.62 6.46 0.54
N THR A 32 1.32 6.41 1.67
CA THR A 32 1.20 5.32 2.65
C THR A 32 0.39 5.71 3.87
N PHE A 33 0.26 7.01 4.15
CA PHE A 33 -0.45 7.54 5.31
C PHE A 33 -1.87 6.99 5.48
N PRO A 34 -2.70 6.81 4.43
CA PRO A 34 -4.05 6.29 4.59
C PRO A 34 -4.16 4.96 5.34
N ASP A 35 -3.15 4.11 5.22
CA ASP A 35 -3.10 2.80 5.84
C ASP A 35 -2.72 2.84 7.34
N ILE A 36 -2.39 4.01 7.92
CA ILE A 36 -2.19 4.17 9.37
C ILE A 36 -3.42 3.73 10.17
N ARG A 37 -4.62 3.78 9.56
CA ARG A 37 -5.87 3.27 10.13
C ARG A 37 -5.77 1.83 10.64
N ASN A 38 -4.85 1.02 10.11
CA ASN A 38 -4.67 -0.36 10.55
C ASN A 38 -4.19 -0.45 12.01
N LEU A 39 -3.66 0.64 12.59
CA LEU A 39 -3.37 0.76 14.01
C LEU A 39 -4.62 0.96 14.89
N GLY A 40 -5.80 1.20 14.29
CA GLY A 40 -7.04 1.48 15.01
C GLY A 40 -7.19 2.92 15.50
N VAL A 41 -6.34 3.83 15.02
CA VAL A 41 -6.23 5.22 15.52
C VAL A 41 -7.10 6.23 14.76
N ILE A 42 -7.56 5.86 13.56
CA ILE A 42 -8.39 6.71 12.69
C ILE A 42 -9.29 5.82 11.81
N PRO A 43 -10.56 6.20 11.54
CA PRO A 43 -11.43 5.42 10.66
C PRO A 43 -11.07 5.59 9.17
N ARG A 44 -11.50 4.63 8.34
CA ARG A 44 -11.15 4.58 6.90
C ARG A 44 -11.69 5.77 6.11
N ASP A 45 -12.90 6.22 6.41
CA ASP A 45 -13.59 7.31 5.71
C ASP A 45 -12.90 8.68 5.88
N GLN A 46 -12.10 8.84 6.94
CA GLN A 46 -11.25 10.02 7.12
C GLN A 46 -9.93 9.94 6.34
N THR A 47 -9.50 8.74 5.95
CA THR A 47 -8.20 8.55 5.28
C THR A 47 -8.28 8.09 3.83
N HIS A 48 -9.46 7.73 3.32
CA HIS A 48 -9.65 7.26 1.95
C HIS A 48 -10.76 8.04 1.27
N THR A 49 -10.42 8.73 0.20
CA THR A 49 -11.37 9.48 -0.61
C THR A 49 -11.84 8.61 -1.78
N THR A 50 -13.15 8.55 -2.01
CA THR A 50 -13.69 7.77 -3.13
C THR A 50 -13.87 8.59 -4.40
N GLY A 51 -13.84 7.94 -5.56
CA GLY A 51 -14.10 8.56 -6.86
C GLY A 51 -12.94 9.40 -7.38
N ILE A 52 -11.71 9.11 -6.94
CA ILE A 52 -10.51 9.81 -7.40
C ILE A 52 -10.25 9.44 -8.86
N LYS A 53 -10.04 10.47 -9.68
CA LYS A 53 -9.61 10.33 -11.09
C LYS A 53 -8.22 10.92 -11.25
N LEU A 54 -7.45 10.45 -12.22
CA LEU A 54 -6.10 10.98 -12.50
C LEU A 54 -6.11 12.51 -12.67
N VAL A 55 -7.10 13.07 -13.37
CA VAL A 55 -7.22 14.53 -13.55
C VAL A 55 -7.36 15.29 -12.23
N SER A 56 -7.98 14.69 -11.20
CA SER A 56 -8.13 15.34 -9.89
C SER A 56 -6.81 15.45 -9.12
N LEU A 57 -5.80 14.67 -9.50
CA LEU A 57 -4.47 14.75 -8.91
C LEU A 57 -3.68 15.98 -9.39
N GLN A 58 -4.06 16.59 -10.52
CA GLN A 58 -3.37 17.78 -11.07
C GLN A 58 -3.62 19.06 -10.27
N VAL A 59 -4.63 19.06 -9.39
CA VAL A 59 -5.02 20.22 -8.58
C VAL A 59 -4.69 20.04 -7.09
N CYS A 60 -3.86 19.04 -6.76
CA CYS A 60 -3.39 18.84 -5.39
C CYS A 60 -2.52 20.02 -4.92
N GLU A 61 -2.68 20.38 -3.65
CA GLU A 61 -2.02 21.57 -3.09
C GLU A 61 -0.52 21.37 -2.87
N ASN A 62 -0.13 20.14 -2.54
CA ASN A 62 1.25 19.76 -2.25
C ASN A 62 1.48 18.27 -2.56
N ALA A 63 2.74 17.83 -2.46
CA ALA A 63 3.13 16.47 -2.75
C ALA A 63 2.50 15.44 -1.80
N PHE A 64 2.25 15.79 -0.54
CA PHE A 64 1.56 14.91 0.41
C PHE A 64 0.11 14.66 -0.02
N ASP A 65 -0.66 15.72 -0.35
CA ASP A 65 -2.04 15.60 -0.85
C ASP A 65 -2.09 14.81 -2.17
N LEU A 66 -1.12 15.03 -3.05
CA LEU A 66 -0.94 14.22 -4.26
C LEU A 66 -0.76 12.73 -3.92
N GLY A 67 0.14 12.39 -2.99
CA GLY A 67 0.35 11.01 -2.54
C GLY A 67 -0.89 10.41 -1.89
N PHE A 68 -1.53 11.16 -0.99
CA PHE A 68 -2.72 10.76 -0.26
C PHE A 68 -3.90 10.41 -1.20
N LYS A 69 -4.13 11.23 -2.23
CA LYS A 69 -5.15 10.94 -3.25
C LYS A 69 -4.69 9.84 -4.23
N ALA A 70 -3.41 9.78 -4.57
CA ALA A 70 -2.85 8.71 -5.39
C ALA A 70 -3.05 7.33 -4.74
N HIS A 71 -2.93 7.22 -3.42
CA HIS A 71 -3.27 6.00 -2.68
C HIS A 71 -4.67 5.51 -3.02
N SER A 72 -5.67 6.40 -2.93
CA SER A 72 -7.06 6.06 -3.18
C SER A 72 -7.33 5.71 -4.65
N LEU A 73 -6.69 6.41 -5.60
CA LEU A 73 -6.74 6.07 -7.02
C LEU A 73 -6.20 4.66 -7.28
N VAL A 74 -5.05 4.31 -6.67
CA VAL A 74 -4.45 2.97 -6.77
C VAL A 74 -5.39 1.93 -6.19
N ASP A 75 -5.92 2.15 -4.98
CA ASP A 75 -6.84 1.25 -4.28
C ASP A 75 -8.07 0.93 -5.14
N GLU A 76 -8.71 1.95 -5.71
CA GLU A 76 -9.90 1.80 -6.55
C GLU A 76 -9.60 1.12 -7.89
N THR A 77 -8.51 1.52 -8.55
CA THR A 77 -8.11 0.96 -9.84
C THR A 77 -7.74 -0.51 -9.69
N HIS A 78 -6.98 -0.83 -8.64
CA HIS A 78 -6.63 -2.19 -8.25
C HIS A 78 -7.90 -3.00 -7.94
N PHE A 79 -8.80 -2.49 -7.09
CA PHE A 79 -10.04 -3.18 -6.75
C PHE A 79 -10.88 -3.54 -7.99
N ARG A 80 -11.12 -2.57 -8.88
CA ARG A 80 -11.88 -2.82 -10.12
C ARG A 80 -11.21 -3.89 -10.98
N PHE A 81 -9.88 -3.80 -11.15
CA PHE A 81 -9.14 -4.74 -11.96
C PHE A 81 -9.16 -6.16 -11.37
N MET A 82 -8.90 -6.31 -10.07
CA MET A 82 -8.91 -7.61 -9.40
C MET A 82 -10.30 -8.24 -9.42
N GLN A 83 -11.35 -7.44 -9.22
CA GLN A 83 -12.73 -7.91 -9.32
C GLN A 83 -13.06 -8.43 -10.73
N GLN A 84 -12.71 -7.69 -11.78
CA GLN A 84 -12.94 -8.09 -13.17
C GLN A 84 -12.21 -9.36 -13.57
N ASN A 85 -11.05 -9.65 -12.97
CA ASN A 85 -10.29 -10.88 -13.21
C ASN A 85 -10.67 -12.02 -12.24
N GLY A 86 -11.70 -11.83 -11.40
CA GLY A 86 -12.23 -12.83 -10.48
C GLY A 86 -11.28 -13.20 -9.34
N ILE A 87 -10.37 -12.31 -8.98
CA ILE A 87 -9.36 -12.55 -7.93
C ILE A 87 -9.98 -12.57 -6.54
N TYR A 88 -11.03 -11.79 -6.29
CA TYR A 88 -11.70 -11.82 -4.98
C TYR A 88 -12.54 -13.07 -4.73
N ASN A 89 -12.80 -13.88 -5.77
CA ASN A 89 -13.39 -15.20 -5.62
C ASN A 89 -12.32 -16.28 -5.33
N PHE A 90 -11.04 -15.92 -5.46
CA PHE A 90 -9.93 -16.84 -5.30
C PHE A 90 -9.64 -17.10 -3.82
N GLY A 91 -9.79 -18.35 -3.38
CA GLY A 91 -9.61 -18.74 -1.99
C GLY A 91 -10.58 -18.03 -1.04
N SER A 92 -11.78 -17.65 -1.51
CA SER A 92 -12.78 -16.91 -0.73
C SER A 92 -13.23 -17.64 0.56
N GLU A 93 -13.06 -18.95 0.57
CA GLU A 93 -13.28 -19.86 1.70
C GLU A 93 -12.13 -19.84 2.73
N LEU A 94 -10.95 -19.36 2.34
CA LEU A 94 -9.77 -19.32 3.19
C LEU A 94 -9.79 -18.07 4.08
N ARG A 95 -9.53 -18.28 5.36
CA ARG A 95 -9.38 -17.19 6.31
C ARG A 95 -8.15 -16.36 5.92
N PHE A 96 -8.31 -15.04 5.92
CA PHE A 96 -7.28 -14.06 5.54
C PHE A 96 -6.81 -14.09 4.08
N ALA A 97 -7.58 -14.67 3.15
CA ALA A 97 -7.22 -14.74 1.74
C ALA A 97 -6.80 -13.37 1.17
N ILE A 98 -7.62 -12.33 1.37
CA ILE A 98 -7.32 -10.98 0.88
C ILE A 98 -6.02 -10.42 1.47
N GLN A 99 -5.78 -10.62 2.77
CA GLN A 99 -4.55 -10.12 3.40
C GLN A 99 -3.33 -10.89 2.93
N ALA A 100 -3.44 -12.21 2.73
CA ALA A 100 -2.39 -13.04 2.17
C ALA A 100 -2.06 -12.63 0.73
N LEU A 101 -3.06 -12.39 -0.11
CA LEU A 101 -2.88 -11.88 -1.47
C LEU A 101 -2.13 -10.55 -1.50
N LYS A 102 -2.46 -9.61 -0.60
CA LYS A 102 -1.72 -8.33 -0.47
C LYS A 102 -0.24 -8.54 -0.11
N VAL A 103 0.07 -9.47 0.80
CA VAL A 103 1.47 -9.81 1.12
C VAL A 103 2.19 -10.37 -0.10
N TYR A 104 1.52 -11.27 -0.83
CA TYR A 104 2.11 -11.89 -2.00
C TYR A 104 2.36 -10.87 -3.12
N GLU A 105 1.41 -9.97 -3.35
CA GLU A 105 1.55 -8.87 -4.29
C GLU A 105 2.74 -7.98 -3.94
N ASP A 106 2.88 -7.58 -2.68
CA ASP A 106 4.03 -6.80 -2.23
C ASP A 106 5.35 -7.54 -2.53
N ARG A 107 5.41 -8.87 -2.32
CA ARG A 107 6.60 -9.68 -2.67
C ARG A 107 6.93 -9.65 -4.15
N LEU A 108 5.92 -9.78 -5.02
CA LEU A 108 6.10 -9.76 -6.46
C LEU A 108 6.54 -8.39 -6.98
N LEU A 109 6.04 -7.31 -6.36
CA LEU A 109 6.28 -5.93 -6.78
C LEU A 109 7.54 -5.32 -6.16
N TYR A 110 8.09 -5.88 -5.08
CA TYR A 110 9.28 -5.33 -4.41
C TYR A 110 10.47 -5.13 -5.37
N GLN A 111 10.67 -6.07 -6.30
CA GLN A 111 11.74 -5.97 -7.31
C GLN A 111 11.54 -4.87 -8.38
N LYS A 112 10.40 -4.17 -8.39
CA LYS A 112 10.10 -3.14 -9.40
C LYS A 112 10.75 -1.80 -9.10
N LEU A 113 11.17 -1.56 -7.87
CA LEU A 113 12.00 -0.41 -7.49
C LEU A 113 13.32 -0.89 -6.89
N ASN A 114 14.38 -0.09 -7.04
CA ASN A 114 15.72 -0.39 -6.55
C ASN A 114 16.20 0.58 -5.47
N ASN A 115 15.45 1.65 -5.18
CA ASN A 115 15.80 2.71 -4.26
C ASN A 115 15.07 2.59 -2.90
N TRP A 116 14.72 1.38 -2.47
CA TRP A 116 13.97 1.15 -1.22
C TRP A 116 14.64 1.73 0.03
N ILE A 117 15.98 1.71 0.09
CA ILE A 117 16.73 2.34 1.19
C ILE A 117 16.41 3.84 1.26
N GLN A 118 16.39 4.53 0.11
CA GLN A 118 16.05 5.95 0.04
C GLN A 118 14.60 6.19 0.43
N ILE A 119 13.67 5.38 -0.11
CA ILE A 119 12.24 5.50 0.21
C ILE A 119 11.99 5.27 1.70
N ALA A 120 12.68 4.31 2.33
CA ALA A 120 12.58 4.05 3.77
C ALA A 120 13.04 5.24 4.61
N GLU A 121 14.06 5.99 4.18
CA GLU A 121 14.54 7.18 4.90
C GLU A 121 13.56 8.35 4.87
N TYR A 122 12.63 8.42 3.91
CA TYR A 122 11.57 9.43 3.88
C TYR A 122 10.64 9.39 5.11
N PHE A 123 10.60 8.26 5.82
CA PHE A 123 9.79 8.05 7.02
C PHE A 123 10.54 8.39 8.33
N THR A 124 11.62 9.16 8.24
CA THR A 124 12.34 9.66 9.44
C THR A 124 11.75 10.98 9.96
N GLU A 125 11.07 11.73 9.09
CA GLU A 125 10.43 13.01 9.40
C GLU A 125 8.91 12.86 9.46
N ILE A 126 8.27 13.56 10.40
CA ILE A 126 6.82 13.71 10.44
C ILE A 126 6.46 15.08 9.89
N PHE A 127 5.68 15.09 8.82
CA PHE A 127 5.26 16.31 8.14
C PHE A 127 4.05 16.96 8.85
N ASP A 128 3.83 18.25 8.61
CA ASP A 128 2.71 18.98 9.24
C ASP A 128 1.35 18.51 8.70
N GLU A 129 1.32 18.07 7.43
CA GLU A 129 0.14 17.52 6.75
C GLU A 129 -0.42 16.29 7.49
N GLU A 130 0.43 15.48 8.12
CA GLU A 130 0.01 14.32 8.92
C GLU A 130 -0.69 14.73 10.22
N LYS A 131 -0.28 15.86 10.82
CA LYS A 131 -0.79 16.34 12.12
C LYS A 131 -2.21 16.88 12.00
N VAL A 132 -2.64 17.27 10.80
CA VAL A 132 -4.01 17.76 10.53
C VAL A 132 -5.07 16.72 10.89
N PHE A 133 -4.73 15.43 10.84
CA PHE A 133 -5.63 14.32 11.15
C PHE A 133 -5.85 14.08 12.65
N GLN A 134 -5.24 14.88 13.53
CA GLN A 134 -5.40 14.79 14.99
C GLN A 134 -5.05 13.41 15.59
N ILE A 135 -4.16 12.67 14.92
CA ILE A 135 -3.59 11.40 15.42
C ILE A 135 -2.45 11.73 16.38
N ASP A 136 -2.30 10.94 17.45
CA ASP A 136 -1.19 11.10 18.38
C ASP A 136 0.17 10.94 17.65
N LEU A 137 1.12 11.82 17.96
CA LEU A 137 2.47 11.76 17.39
C LEU A 137 3.16 10.42 17.67
N TYR A 138 2.85 9.77 18.79
CA TYR A 138 3.32 8.43 19.10
C TYR A 138 2.89 7.42 18.02
N ASP A 139 1.61 7.45 17.61
CA ASP A 139 1.07 6.52 16.62
C ASP A 139 1.58 6.82 15.20
N ILE A 140 1.77 8.10 14.85
CA ILE A 140 2.41 8.48 13.59
C ILE A 140 3.86 7.96 13.54
N ARG A 141 4.64 8.16 14.62
CA ARG A 141 6.02 7.62 14.70
C ARG A 141 6.04 6.11 14.61
N ARG A 142 5.10 5.44 15.29
CA ARG A 142 4.96 3.99 15.24
C ARG A 142 4.69 3.50 13.82
N TRP A 143 3.79 4.15 13.10
CA TRP A 143 3.49 3.87 11.70
C TRP A 143 4.71 4.05 10.80
N HIS A 144 5.40 5.18 10.93
CA HIS A 144 6.63 5.48 10.19
C HIS A 144 7.71 4.44 10.42
N ASN A 145 7.98 4.07 11.69
CA ASN A 145 8.94 3.04 12.03
C ASN A 145 8.60 1.68 11.42
N TYR A 146 7.31 1.33 11.38
CA TYR A 146 6.86 0.11 10.71
C TYR A 146 7.14 0.17 9.20
N ILE A 147 6.73 1.24 8.51
CA ILE A 147 6.94 1.39 7.06
C ILE A 147 8.43 1.39 6.73
N LYS A 148 9.24 2.16 7.46
CA LYS A 148 10.70 2.23 7.29
C LYS A 148 11.32 0.84 7.33
N ARG A 149 10.98 0.04 8.36
CA ARG A 149 11.43 -1.36 8.47
C ARG A 149 10.91 -2.22 7.32
N TYR A 150 9.64 -2.10 6.97
CA TYR A 150 9.01 -2.89 5.90
C TYR A 150 9.65 -2.65 4.54
N PHE A 151 9.92 -1.40 4.19
CA PHE A 151 10.59 -1.02 2.96
C PHE A 151 12.08 -1.37 2.96
N PHE A 152 12.75 -1.29 4.11
CA PHE A 152 14.16 -1.66 4.21
C PHE A 152 14.39 -3.18 4.12
N GLU A 153 13.65 -3.97 4.90
CA GLU A 153 13.79 -5.43 4.95
C GLU A 153 13.13 -6.13 3.73
N GLY A 154 12.12 -5.49 3.15
CA GLY A 154 11.26 -6.06 2.13
C GLY A 154 10.22 -7.04 2.69
N PRO A 155 9.16 -7.33 1.91
CA PRO A 155 8.07 -8.18 2.31
C PRO A 155 8.52 -9.64 2.50
N SER A 156 8.39 -10.12 3.73
CA SER A 156 8.79 -11.46 4.18
C SER A 156 7.84 -12.00 5.25
N ASP A 157 7.95 -13.28 5.59
CA ASP A 157 7.18 -13.87 6.69
C ASP A 157 7.42 -13.15 8.02
N ASN A 158 8.66 -12.67 8.24
CA ASN A 158 9.02 -11.94 9.44
C ASN A 158 8.32 -10.58 9.50
N THR A 159 8.36 -9.81 8.41
CA THR A 159 7.67 -8.53 8.33
C THR A 159 6.15 -8.67 8.48
N ALA A 160 5.57 -9.76 7.99
CA ALA A 160 4.16 -10.09 8.17
C ALA A 160 3.79 -10.31 9.65
N ARG A 161 4.62 -11.07 10.37
CA ARG A 161 4.47 -11.27 11.82
C ARG A 161 4.64 -9.97 12.59
N ASN A 162 5.64 -9.17 12.23
CA ASN A 162 5.90 -7.87 12.85
C ASN A 162 4.69 -6.94 12.70
N PHE A 163 4.11 -6.82 11.49
CA PHE A 163 2.90 -6.02 11.30
C PHE A 163 1.74 -6.48 12.19
N ASN A 164 1.53 -7.78 12.29
CA ASN A 164 0.46 -8.34 13.11
C ASN A 164 0.66 -8.01 14.61
N ALA A 165 1.90 -8.08 15.10
CA ALA A 165 2.24 -7.67 16.46
C ALA A 165 2.03 -6.16 16.67
N GLU A 166 2.45 -5.32 15.72
CA GLU A 166 2.26 -3.87 15.77
C GLU A 166 0.79 -3.45 15.73
N THR A 167 -0.08 -4.28 15.16
CA THR A 167 -1.53 -4.00 15.13
C THR A 167 -2.28 -4.63 16.33
N GLY A 168 -1.55 -5.16 17.31
CA GLY A 168 -2.11 -5.71 18.55
C GLY A 168 -2.83 -7.05 18.37
N PHE A 169 -2.63 -7.73 17.23
CA PHE A 169 -3.25 -9.02 16.98
C PHE A 169 -2.45 -10.18 17.55
N PRO A 170 -3.11 -11.29 17.95
CA PRO A 170 -2.42 -12.47 18.46
C PRO A 170 -1.53 -13.09 17.38
N SER A 171 -0.40 -13.68 17.78
CA SER A 171 0.55 -14.33 16.86
C SER A 171 -0.08 -15.44 16.02
N SER A 172 -1.08 -16.15 16.56
CA SER A 172 -1.86 -17.16 15.82
C SER A 172 -2.50 -16.62 14.54
N ARG A 173 -2.89 -15.32 14.52
CA ARG A 173 -3.40 -14.67 13.32
C ARG A 173 -2.34 -14.58 12.22
N ALA A 174 -1.11 -14.24 12.58
CA ALA A 174 0.00 -14.16 11.62
C ALA A 174 0.30 -15.54 11.03
N GLU A 175 0.33 -16.58 11.86
CA GLU A 175 0.58 -17.95 11.37
C GLU A 175 -0.53 -18.46 10.45
N GLU A 176 -1.79 -18.11 10.73
CA GLU A 176 -2.90 -18.47 9.84
C GLU A 176 -2.83 -17.71 8.51
N LEU A 177 -2.48 -16.41 8.54
CA LEU A 177 -2.25 -15.63 7.32
C LEU A 177 -1.12 -16.24 6.48
N LEU A 178 -0.02 -16.68 7.10
CA LEU A 178 1.12 -17.27 6.40
C LEU A 178 0.75 -18.64 5.81
N LYS A 179 -0.04 -19.46 6.50
CA LYS A 179 -0.58 -20.71 5.93
C LYS A 179 -1.43 -20.44 4.69
N THR A 180 -2.33 -19.45 4.77
CA THR A 180 -3.15 -19.05 3.61
C THR A 180 -2.30 -18.54 2.47
N LEU A 181 -1.26 -17.76 2.75
CA LEU A 181 -0.29 -17.29 1.76
C LEU A 181 0.42 -18.45 1.04
N GLU A 182 0.87 -19.47 1.78
CA GLU A 182 1.53 -20.64 1.21
C GLU A 182 0.62 -21.45 0.27
N ILE A 183 -0.68 -21.50 0.54
CA ILE A 183 -1.66 -22.11 -0.36
C ILE A 183 -1.82 -21.27 -1.63
N LEU A 184 -2.04 -19.96 -1.47
CA LEU A 184 -2.38 -19.06 -2.58
C LEU A 184 -1.20 -18.78 -3.51
N LYS A 185 0.04 -18.79 -3.03
CA LYS A 185 1.23 -18.54 -3.86
C LYS A 185 1.50 -19.63 -4.91
N SER A 186 0.89 -20.80 -4.76
CA SER A 186 1.04 -21.90 -5.72
C SER A 186 0.22 -21.68 -7.00
N ASP A 187 -0.67 -20.69 -7.00
CA ASP A 187 -1.52 -20.38 -8.14
C ASP A 187 -0.94 -19.27 -9.01
N LYS A 188 -0.57 -19.65 -10.22
CA LYS A 188 0.02 -18.76 -11.22
C LYS A 188 -0.95 -17.69 -11.73
N LYS A 189 -2.27 -17.92 -11.66
CA LYS A 189 -3.29 -16.97 -12.11
C LYS A 189 -3.19 -15.64 -11.36
N TYR A 190 -2.95 -15.67 -10.04
CA TYR A 190 -2.82 -14.45 -9.26
C TYR A 190 -1.58 -13.67 -9.69
N GLU A 191 -0.43 -14.31 -9.76
CA GLU A 191 0.83 -13.71 -10.20
C GLU A 191 0.71 -13.09 -11.61
N ASP A 192 0.18 -13.83 -12.57
CA ASP A 192 -0.05 -13.35 -13.93
C ASP A 192 -1.00 -12.14 -13.95
N THR A 193 -2.00 -12.12 -13.06
CA THR A 193 -2.92 -10.99 -12.91
C THR A 193 -2.24 -9.76 -12.32
N ILE A 194 -1.36 -9.93 -11.32
CA ILE A 194 -0.56 -8.82 -10.76
C ILE A 194 0.35 -8.21 -11.83
N PHE A 195 1.06 -9.04 -12.61
CA PHE A 195 1.91 -8.51 -13.67
C PHE A 195 1.13 -7.84 -14.78
N LYS A 196 -0.02 -8.40 -15.18
CA LYS A 196 -0.93 -7.74 -16.12
C LYS A 196 -1.47 -6.41 -15.58
N PHE A 197 -1.75 -6.33 -14.28
CA PHE A 197 -2.13 -5.08 -13.63
C PHE A 197 -0.98 -4.06 -13.70
N TYR A 198 0.23 -4.49 -13.35
CA TYR A 198 1.43 -3.67 -13.40
C TYR A 198 1.70 -3.07 -14.79
N ASP A 199 1.62 -3.90 -15.83
CA ASP A 199 1.89 -3.48 -17.21
C ASP A 199 0.82 -2.51 -17.73
N ARG A 200 -0.45 -2.75 -17.36
CA ARG A 200 -1.59 -1.95 -17.84
C ARG A 200 -1.98 -0.79 -16.95
N PHE A 201 -1.33 -0.61 -15.81
CA PHE A 201 -1.72 0.37 -14.79
C PHE A 201 -1.97 1.76 -15.39
N ASP A 202 -1.08 2.22 -16.27
CA ASP A 202 -1.18 3.53 -16.91
C ASP A 202 -2.43 3.69 -17.78
N GLU A 203 -2.88 2.63 -18.44
CA GLU A 203 -4.13 2.62 -19.22
C GLU A 203 -5.35 2.65 -18.27
N LEU A 204 -5.25 1.92 -17.17
CA LEU A 204 -6.36 1.72 -16.23
C LEU A 204 -6.70 2.97 -15.42
N VAL A 205 -5.70 3.82 -15.14
CA VAL A 205 -5.91 5.10 -14.42
C VAL A 205 -6.46 6.23 -15.30
N LEU A 206 -6.49 6.04 -16.62
CA LEU A 206 -7.10 6.98 -17.58
C LEU A 206 -8.61 6.76 -17.76
N GLY A 207 -9.14 5.62 -17.28
CA GLY A 207 -10.53 5.20 -17.44
C GLY A 207 -11.57 6.05 -16.70
#